data_AF-A0A940KT24-F1
#
_entry.id   AF-A0A940KT24-F1
#
_cell.length_a   1.000
_cell.length_b   1.000
_cell.length_c   1.000
_cell.angle_alpha   90.00
_cell.angle_beta   90.00
_cell.angle_gamma   90.00
#
_symmetry.space_group_name_H-M   'P 1'
#
loop_
_entity.id
_entity.type
_entity.pdbx_description
1 polymer ?
#
loop_
_entity_poly.entity_id
_entity_poly.type
_entity_poly.pdbx_seq_one_letter_code
_entity_poly.pdbx_strand_id
1 'polypeptide(L)'
;MQSTGYTYLTNIAAQVRRDIVRMVHGCQSGHPGGSLGCTDYLVALYFHIMKHDSSFNMNGRGEDMFFLSNGHISPVFYSVLARAGYFPVKELSTFRKLDSRLQGHPTTHEGLPGIRISSGSLGQGLSVAIGAAQTKKLKGDKTLIYS
;
A
#
# COMPACT_ATOMS: atom_id res chain seq x y z
N MET A 1 4.50 5.86 -21.88
CA MET A 1 3.13 6.39 -21.73
C MET A 1 2.31 5.29 -21.08
N GLN A 2 2.13 5.30 -19.75
CA GLN A 2 1.25 4.33 -19.10
C GLN A 2 -0.18 4.66 -19.53
N SER A 3 -0.94 3.66 -19.99
CA SER A 3 -2.33 3.87 -20.41
C SER A 3 -3.14 4.33 -19.21
N THR A 4 -3.63 5.57 -19.22
CA THR A 4 -4.38 6.17 -18.10
C THR A 4 -5.89 5.92 -18.18
N GLY A 5 -6.32 4.97 -18.99
CA GLY A 5 -7.74 4.69 -19.25
C GLY A 5 -8.37 3.77 -18.22
N TYR A 6 -9.71 3.80 -18.13
CA TYR A 6 -10.48 2.89 -17.28
C TYR A 6 -10.10 1.41 -17.47
N THR A 7 -9.84 0.98 -18.70
CA THR A 7 -9.39 -0.40 -19.02
C THR A 7 -8.06 -0.76 -18.35
N TYR A 8 -7.14 0.19 -18.18
CA TYR A 8 -5.90 -0.07 -17.47
C TYR A 8 -6.15 -0.32 -15.98
N LEU A 9 -6.96 0.54 -15.35
CA LEU A 9 -7.30 0.40 -13.92
C LEU A 9 -8.04 -0.90 -13.64
N THR A 10 -9.00 -1.30 -14.50
CA THR A 10 -9.70 -2.58 -14.33
C THR A 10 -8.78 -3.78 -14.50
N ASN A 11 -7.84 -3.74 -15.45
CA ASN A 11 -6.85 -4.79 -15.64
C ASN A 11 -5.89 -4.92 -14.46
N ILE A 12 -5.39 -3.78 -13.93
CA ILE A 12 -4.55 -3.76 -12.74
C ILE A 12 -5.33 -4.28 -11.53
N ALA A 13 -6.57 -3.84 -11.32
CA ALA A 13 -7.42 -4.31 -10.24
C ALA A 13 -7.68 -5.82 -10.31
N ALA A 14 -7.99 -6.36 -11.50
CA ALA A 14 -8.13 -7.80 -11.70
C ALA A 14 -6.84 -8.56 -11.36
N GLN A 15 -5.69 -8.00 -11.72
CA GLN A 15 -4.40 -8.60 -11.41
C GLN A 15 -4.04 -8.52 -9.91
N VAL A 16 -4.34 -7.41 -9.24
CA VAL A 16 -4.16 -7.25 -7.79
C VAL A 16 -5.00 -8.30 -7.04
N ARG A 17 -6.25 -8.53 -7.45
CA ARG A 17 -7.10 -9.59 -6.88
C ARG A 17 -6.48 -10.98 -7.00
N ARG A 18 -5.86 -11.29 -8.16
CA ARG A 18 -5.13 -12.56 -8.34
C ARG A 18 -3.94 -12.68 -7.40
N ASP A 19 -3.19 -11.59 -7.20
CA ASP A 19 -2.04 -11.60 -6.29
C ASP A 19 -2.47 -11.82 -4.85
N ILE A 20 -3.55 -11.18 -4.40
CA ILE A 20 -4.12 -11.34 -3.05
C ILE A 20 -4.43 -12.82 -2.78
N VAL A 21 -5.16 -13.48 -3.69
CA VAL A 21 -5.52 -14.89 -3.53
C VAL A 21 -4.27 -15.77 -3.51
N ARG A 22 -3.29 -15.52 -4.39
CA ARG A 22 -2.02 -16.27 -4.43
C ARG A 22 -1.19 -16.10 -3.17
N MET A 23 -1.09 -14.89 -2.63
CA MET A 23 -0.36 -14.61 -1.39
C MET A 23 -0.98 -15.34 -0.21
N VAL A 24 -2.28 -15.16 0.01
CA VAL A 24 -3.00 -15.76 1.14
C VAL A 24 -3.01 -17.28 1.04
N HIS A 25 -3.22 -17.84 -0.16
CA HIS A 25 -3.13 -19.28 -0.38
C HIS A 25 -1.70 -19.79 -0.17
N GLY A 26 -0.68 -19.08 -0.64
CA GLY A 26 0.72 -19.51 -0.54
C GLY A 26 1.23 -19.69 0.90
N CYS A 27 0.69 -18.96 1.87
CA CYS A 27 1.03 -19.09 3.29
C CYS A 27 -0.13 -19.63 4.15
N GLN A 28 -1.24 -20.04 3.54
CA GLN A 28 -2.44 -20.56 4.21
C GLN A 28 -2.97 -19.65 5.33
N SER A 29 -2.78 -18.33 5.17
CA SER A 29 -3.03 -17.37 6.23
C SER A 29 -3.17 -15.94 5.69
N GLY A 30 -4.11 -15.16 6.22
CA GLY A 30 -4.31 -13.77 5.81
C GLY A 30 -5.78 -13.39 5.65
N HIS A 31 -6.03 -12.15 5.22
CA HIS A 31 -7.38 -11.58 5.15
C HIS A 31 -7.75 -11.21 3.71
N PRO A 32 -8.22 -12.18 2.90
CA PRO A 32 -8.53 -11.94 1.49
C PRO A 32 -9.77 -11.05 1.33
N GLY A 33 -10.79 -11.19 2.18
CA GLY A 33 -12.06 -10.46 2.04
C GLY A 33 -11.90 -8.93 2.01
N GLY A 34 -11.32 -8.34 3.06
CA GLY A 34 -11.06 -6.90 3.10
C GLY A 34 -10.10 -6.42 2.00
N SER A 35 -9.10 -7.23 1.67
CA SER A 35 -8.15 -6.93 0.58
C SER A 35 -8.84 -6.86 -0.79
N LEU A 36 -9.70 -7.84 -1.10
CA LEU A 36 -10.46 -7.89 -2.34
C LEU A 36 -11.48 -6.74 -2.43
N GLY A 37 -12.12 -6.40 -1.30
CA GLY A 37 -13.08 -5.29 -1.21
C GLY A 37 -12.46 -3.92 -1.45
N CYS A 38 -11.23 -3.68 -0.96
CA CYS A 38 -10.55 -2.40 -1.14
C CYS A 38 -9.72 -2.30 -2.43
N THR A 39 -9.72 -3.31 -3.30
CA THR A 39 -8.81 -3.35 -4.46
C THR A 39 -9.03 -2.17 -5.42
N ASP A 40 -10.26 -1.88 -5.83
CA ASP A 40 -10.50 -0.80 -6.81
C ASP A 40 -10.13 0.57 -6.22
N TYR A 41 -10.40 0.77 -4.92
CA TYR A 41 -10.01 1.97 -4.20
C TYR A 41 -8.50 2.19 -4.22
N LEU A 42 -7.71 1.21 -3.76
CA LEU A 42 -6.25 1.34 -3.73
C LEU A 42 -5.64 1.43 -5.13
N VAL A 43 -6.23 0.76 -6.13
CA VAL A 43 -5.76 0.86 -7.52
C VAL A 43 -6.04 2.26 -8.09
N ALA A 44 -7.26 2.78 -7.95
CA ALA A 44 -7.55 4.15 -8.37
C ALA A 44 -6.64 5.16 -7.64
N LEU A 45 -6.42 4.93 -6.34
CA LEU A 45 -5.60 5.79 -5.52
C LEU A 45 -4.14 5.85 -6.01
N TYR A 46 -3.48 4.70 -6.17
CA TYR A 46 -2.05 4.65 -6.57
C TYR A 46 -1.80 4.85 -8.07
N PHE A 47 -2.73 4.47 -8.94
CA PHE A 47 -2.47 4.50 -10.39
C PHE A 47 -3.14 5.68 -11.10
N HIS A 48 -3.89 6.52 -10.38
CA HIS A 48 -4.57 7.67 -10.99
C HIS A 48 -4.62 8.92 -10.11
N ILE A 49 -4.94 8.79 -8.81
CA ILE A 49 -5.26 9.95 -7.96
C ILE A 49 -4.02 10.53 -7.27
N MET A 50 -3.23 9.70 -6.60
CA MET A 50 -2.10 10.15 -5.78
C MET A 50 -0.95 10.66 -6.66
N LYS A 51 -0.34 11.76 -6.23
CA LYS A 51 0.99 12.17 -6.64
C LYS A 51 2.03 11.52 -5.71
N HIS A 52 2.61 10.39 -6.10
CA HIS A 52 3.61 9.65 -5.31
C HIS A 52 4.82 9.23 -6.15
N ASP A 53 5.92 8.87 -5.49
CA ASP A 53 7.14 8.38 -6.15
C ASP A 53 7.61 7.01 -5.59
N SER A 54 7.77 6.05 -6.49
CA SER A 54 8.30 4.71 -6.21
C SER A 54 9.76 4.70 -5.73
N SER A 55 10.53 5.78 -5.93
CA SER A 55 11.88 5.93 -5.34
C SER A 55 11.85 5.98 -3.81
N PHE A 56 10.66 6.27 -3.24
CA PHE A 56 10.32 6.26 -1.82
C PHE A 56 11.22 7.10 -0.91
N ASN A 57 10.64 8.16 -0.36
CA ASN A 57 11.22 8.91 0.75
C ASN A 57 10.30 8.83 1.98
N MET A 58 10.81 8.36 3.13
CA MET A 58 10.03 8.22 4.37
C MET A 58 9.28 9.49 4.79
N ASN A 59 9.86 10.67 4.55
CA ASN A 59 9.26 11.96 4.92
C ASN A 59 8.14 12.42 3.98
N GLY A 60 8.09 11.89 2.76
CA GLY A 60 7.08 12.20 1.75
C GLY A 60 6.80 13.68 1.50
N ARG A 61 7.86 14.49 1.41
CA ARG A 61 7.74 15.93 1.12
C ARG A 61 7.32 16.15 -0.33
N GLY A 62 6.27 16.94 -0.55
CA GLY A 62 5.80 17.28 -1.90
C GLY A 62 5.10 16.14 -2.66
N GLU A 63 4.78 15.04 -1.96
CA GLU A 63 4.00 13.90 -2.45
C GLU A 63 2.81 13.60 -1.53
N ASP A 64 1.76 13.03 -2.10
CA ASP A 64 0.66 12.47 -1.33
C ASP A 64 1.15 11.22 -0.57
N MET A 65 0.59 10.99 0.61
CA MET A 65 0.94 9.84 1.44
C MET A 65 -0.28 8.99 1.77
N PHE A 66 -0.09 7.68 1.85
CA PHE A 66 -1.13 6.74 2.26
C PHE A 66 -0.68 5.96 3.50
N PHE A 67 -1.61 5.74 4.43
CA PHE A 67 -1.39 4.99 5.67
C PHE A 67 -2.42 3.87 5.78
N LEU A 68 -1.99 2.61 5.69
CA LEU A 68 -2.92 1.49 5.85
C LEU A 68 -3.30 1.27 7.32
N SER A 69 -4.35 1.94 7.81
CA SER A 69 -4.77 1.87 9.22
C SER A 69 -5.35 0.50 9.61
N ASN A 70 -6.13 -0.12 8.72
CA ASN A 70 -6.60 -1.49 8.83
C ASN A 70 -5.54 -2.49 8.33
N GLY A 71 -4.36 -2.50 8.95
CA GLY A 71 -3.16 -3.22 8.48
C GLY A 71 -3.34 -4.71 8.13
N HIS A 72 -4.40 -5.37 8.59
CA HIS A 72 -4.68 -6.77 8.31
C HIS A 72 -4.98 -7.04 6.82
N ILE A 73 -5.36 -6.02 6.04
CA ILE A 73 -5.51 -6.10 4.57
C ILE A 73 -4.18 -5.90 3.81
N SER A 74 -3.05 -6.17 4.45
CA SER A 74 -1.70 -6.06 3.85
C SER A 74 -1.54 -6.70 2.46
N PRO A 75 -2.22 -7.81 2.07
CA PRO A 75 -2.08 -8.36 0.73
C PRO A 75 -2.43 -7.38 -0.40
N VAL A 76 -3.52 -6.61 -0.30
CA VAL A 76 -3.85 -5.64 -1.36
C VAL A 76 -2.79 -4.54 -1.44
N PHE A 77 -2.32 -4.09 -0.28
CA PHE A 77 -1.36 -2.99 -0.22
C PHE A 77 0.01 -3.40 -0.80
N TYR A 78 0.50 -4.59 -0.46
CA TYR A 78 1.74 -5.10 -1.04
C TYR A 78 1.65 -5.31 -2.54
N SER A 79 0.54 -5.87 -3.05
CA SER A 79 0.36 -6.03 -4.50
C SER A 79 0.34 -4.69 -5.23
N VAL A 80 -0.36 -3.69 -4.67
CA VAL A 80 -0.42 -2.34 -5.24
C VAL A 80 0.95 -1.66 -5.25
N LEU A 81 1.69 -1.69 -4.13
CA LEU A 81 3.05 -1.13 -4.05
C LEU A 81 4.02 -1.81 -5.03
N ALA A 82 4.01 -3.14 -5.09
CA ALA A 82 4.88 -3.89 -6.01
C ALA A 82 4.61 -3.51 -7.48
N ARG A 83 3.33 -3.34 -7.83
CA ARG A 83 2.90 -2.99 -9.20
C ARG A 83 3.10 -1.52 -9.52
N ALA A 84 3.10 -0.65 -8.50
CA ALA A 84 3.49 0.75 -8.62
C ALA A 84 5.01 0.96 -8.66
N GLY A 85 5.80 -0.12 -8.53
CA GLY A 85 7.25 -0.08 -8.74
C GLY A 85 8.10 0.09 -7.46
N TYR A 86 7.48 0.08 -6.28
CA TYR A 86 8.19 0.26 -5.01
C TYR A 86 9.14 -0.91 -4.68
N PHE A 87 8.80 -2.11 -5.15
CA PHE A 87 9.63 -3.30 -5.02
C PHE A 87 9.23 -4.38 -6.06
N PRO A 88 10.10 -5.36 -6.35
CA PRO A 88 9.80 -6.42 -7.31
C PRO A 88 8.55 -7.25 -7.00
N VAL A 89 7.67 -7.43 -8.00
CA VAL A 89 6.46 -8.28 -7.91
C VAL A 89 6.75 -9.71 -7.47
N LYS A 90 7.94 -10.26 -7.76
CA LYS A 90 8.33 -11.61 -7.33
C LYS A 90 8.35 -11.79 -5.81
N GLU A 91 8.58 -10.71 -5.05
CA GLU A 91 8.57 -10.75 -3.58
C GLU A 91 7.19 -11.07 -3.02
N LEU A 92 6.10 -10.86 -3.77
CA LEU A 92 4.75 -11.24 -3.30
C LEU A 92 4.66 -12.73 -2.92
N SER A 93 5.46 -13.59 -3.56
CA SER A 93 5.51 -15.03 -3.24
C SER A 93 6.16 -15.36 -1.87
N THR A 94 6.72 -14.37 -1.18
CA THR A 94 7.33 -14.51 0.14
C THR A 94 6.43 -14.01 1.27
N PHE A 95 5.19 -13.60 0.99
CA PHE A 95 4.24 -13.12 2.01
C PHE A 95 4.15 -14.07 3.21
N ARG A 96 4.36 -13.50 4.41
CA ARG A 96 4.38 -14.19 5.72
C ARG A 96 5.43 -15.29 5.92
N LYS A 97 6.35 -15.49 4.99
CA LYS A 97 7.48 -16.40 5.21
C LYS A 97 8.46 -15.79 6.20
N LEU A 98 9.22 -16.64 6.90
CA LEU A 98 10.37 -16.19 7.68
C LEU A 98 11.34 -15.43 6.77
N ASP A 99 12.00 -14.42 7.34
CA ASP A 99 12.95 -13.53 6.67
C ASP A 99 12.39 -12.76 5.46
N SER A 100 11.06 -12.71 5.33
CA SER A 100 10.38 -11.93 4.31
C SER A 100 10.13 -10.51 4.79
N ARG A 101 10.31 -9.52 3.91
CA ARG A 101 9.86 -8.15 4.19
C ARG A 101 8.33 -8.00 4.18
N LEU A 102 7.62 -8.94 3.55
CA LEU A 102 6.16 -8.93 3.42
C LEU A 102 5.48 -9.60 4.61
N GLN A 103 5.51 -8.90 5.74
CA GLN A 103 4.97 -9.35 7.03
C GLN A 103 3.44 -9.42 7.03
N GLY A 104 2.87 -10.16 7.99
CA GLY A 104 1.41 -10.35 8.08
C GLY A 104 0.61 -9.06 8.25
N HIS A 105 1.22 -8.05 8.88
CA HIS A 105 0.81 -6.65 8.86
C HIS A 105 2.01 -5.80 8.39
N PRO A 106 1.81 -4.62 7.79
CA PRO A 106 2.90 -3.76 7.35
C PRO A 106 3.78 -3.34 8.54
N THR A 107 5.08 -3.27 8.30
CA THR A 107 6.07 -2.82 9.28
C THR A 107 7.17 -2.03 8.59
N THR A 108 7.71 -1.03 9.28
CA THR A 108 8.88 -0.26 8.80
C THR A 108 10.21 -0.97 9.07
N HIS A 109 10.24 -1.92 10.01
CA HIS A 109 11.45 -2.63 10.44
C HIS A 109 12.16 -3.34 9.28
N GLU A 110 11.38 -3.89 8.35
CA GLU A 110 11.90 -4.66 7.21
C GLU A 110 12.40 -3.77 6.05
N GLY A 111 12.30 -2.44 6.16
CA GLY A 111 12.75 -1.53 5.11
C GLY A 111 12.04 -1.73 3.76
N LEU A 112 10.78 -2.16 3.77
CA LEU A 112 9.97 -2.30 2.55
C LEU A 112 9.52 -0.90 2.07
N PRO A 113 9.91 -0.45 0.86
CA PRO A 113 9.51 0.85 0.35
C PRO A 113 7.99 1.00 0.22
N GLY A 114 7.49 2.20 0.52
CA GLY A 114 6.05 2.52 0.50
C GLY A 114 5.36 2.35 1.86
N ILE A 115 5.98 1.62 2.81
CA ILE A 115 5.46 1.47 4.18
C ILE A 115 6.03 2.57 5.08
N ARG A 116 5.16 3.42 5.61
CA ARG A 116 5.57 4.57 6.46
C ARG A 116 5.39 4.33 7.96
N ILE A 117 4.55 3.37 8.31
CA ILE A 117 4.26 3.01 9.70
C ILE A 117 4.12 1.50 9.81
N SER A 118 4.40 0.97 10.99
CA SER A 118 3.86 -0.33 11.37
C SER A 118 2.38 -0.17 11.69
N SER A 119 1.54 -1.05 11.16
CA SER A 119 0.10 -1.08 11.45
C SER A 119 -0.38 -2.49 11.81
N GLY A 120 -1.66 -2.63 12.18
CA GLY A 120 -2.25 -3.90 12.62
C GLY A 120 -3.09 -3.74 13.89
N SER A 121 -2.63 -2.93 14.84
CA SER A 121 -3.49 -2.42 15.90
C SER A 121 -4.44 -1.38 15.31
N LEU A 122 -5.72 -1.74 15.20
CA LEU A 122 -6.74 -0.90 14.56
C LEU A 122 -6.83 0.49 15.21
N GLY A 123 -7.07 1.50 14.39
CA GLY A 123 -7.24 2.90 14.80
C GLY A 123 -5.95 3.71 14.89
N GLN A 124 -4.78 3.08 15.10
CA GLN A 124 -3.52 3.82 15.24
C GLN A 124 -3.06 4.49 13.93
N GLY A 125 -3.26 3.85 12.78
CA GLY A 125 -2.83 4.41 11.50
C GLY A 125 -3.50 5.74 11.15
N LEU A 126 -4.79 5.89 11.51
CA LEU A 126 -5.50 7.15 11.32
C LEU A 126 -4.94 8.26 12.21
N SER A 127 -4.59 7.94 13.46
CA SER A 127 -3.93 8.90 14.37
C SER A 127 -2.60 9.40 13.80
N VAL A 128 -1.78 8.50 13.25
CA VAL A 128 -0.51 8.88 12.60
C VAL A 128 -0.73 9.68 11.32
N ALA A 129 -1.72 9.29 10.50
CA ALA A 129 -2.08 10.03 9.29
C ALA A 129 -2.50 11.48 9.60
N ILE A 130 -3.24 11.71 10.69
CA ILE A 130 -3.61 13.06 11.16
C ILE A 130 -2.36 13.86 11.52
N GLY A 131 -1.40 13.26 12.23
CA GLY A 131 -0.12 13.92 12.56
C GLY A 131 0.69 14.30 11.31
N ALA A 132 0.72 13.42 10.30
CA ALA A 132 1.35 13.70 9.02
C ALA A 132 0.65 14.85 8.27
N ALA A 133 -0.69 14.87 8.25
CA ALA A 133 -1.48 15.92 7.64
C ALA A 133 -1.26 17.27 8.33
N GLN A 134 -1.24 17.29 9.66
CA GLN A 134 -0.94 18.48 10.45
C GLN A 134 0.47 19.01 10.15
N THR A 135 1.44 18.11 10.01
CA THR A 135 2.81 18.49 9.64
C THR A 135 2.87 19.14 8.26
N LYS A 136 2.21 18.55 7.25
CA LYS A 136 2.12 19.15 5.90
C LYS A 136 1.50 20.55 5.94
N LYS A 137 0.38 20.71 6.66
CA LYS A 137 -0.28 22.00 6.87
C LYS A 137 0.66 23.04 7.50
N LEU A 138 1.37 22.69 8.57
CA LEU A 138 2.32 23.58 9.25
C LEU A 138 3.52 23.96 8.37
N LYS A 139 3.90 23.11 7.41
CA LYS A 139 5.00 23.34 6.48
C LYS A 139 4.56 24.01 5.16
N GLY A 140 3.27 24.30 4.99
CA GLY A 140 2.73 24.84 3.73
C GLY A 140 2.75 23.86 2.56
N ASP A 141 2.93 22.56 2.83
CA ASP A 141 2.84 21.49 1.82
C ASP A 141 1.36 21.22 1.53
N LYS A 142 0.97 21.37 0.26
CA LYS A 142 -0.43 21.22 -0.19
C LYS A 142 -0.82 19.79 -0.59
N THR A 143 0.13 18.85 -0.54
CA THR A 143 -0.16 17.45 -0.84
C THR A 143 -1.00 16.78 0.25
N LEU A 144 -1.72 15.73 -0.13
CA LEU A 144 -2.78 15.12 0.65
C LEU A 144 -2.31 13.89 1.42
N ILE A 145 -3.06 13.57 2.48
CA ILE A 145 -2.89 12.34 3.24
C ILE A 145 -4.16 11.49 3.10
N TYR A 146 -3.98 10.22 2.77
CA TYR A 146 -5.01 9.20 2.68
C TYR A 146 -4.78 8.13 3.76
N SER A 147 -5.85 7.54 4.31
CA SER A 147 -5.77 6.47 5.31
C SER A 147 -6.90 5.46 5.17
#